data_AF-A0A523BZ55-F1
#
_entry.id   AF-A0A523BZ55-F1
#
_cell.length_a   1.000
_cell.length_b   1.000
_cell.length_c   1.000
_cell.angle_alpha   90.00
_cell.angle_beta   90.00
_cell.angle_gamma   90.00
#
_symmetry.space_group_name_H-M   'P 1'
#
loop_
_entity.id
_entity.type
_entity.pdbx_description
1 polymer ?
#
loop_
_entity_poly.entity_id
_entity_poly.type
_entity_poly.pdbx_seq_one_letter_code
_entity_poly.pdbx_strand_id
1 'polypeptide(L)'
;MAWIESHQTLGQHPKTRRLARCLGISLPAAVGHLHYLWWWALDYARDGDLSKFEPEDIAGAALWEGDATAFIEALVKTGFVDRDEEGLAIHDWGDYAGRLIEQREKQARRRELYADTSLTRAVRARDGDRCRYCGKVVDWKNKKGENGGTYDHVDPNGPNTADNIVVACRGCSSKKKGRTPEETGMSLLPV
;
A
#
# COMPACT_ATOMS: atom_id res chain seq x y z
N MET A 1 -0.66 13.00 1.72
CA MET A 1 -2.00 12.77 2.28
C MET A 1 -2.33 11.29 2.14
N ALA A 2 -2.50 10.61 3.26
CA ALA A 2 -3.00 9.25 3.31
C ALA A 2 -4.53 9.29 3.35
N TRP A 3 -5.20 8.34 2.72
CA TRP A 3 -6.65 8.17 2.86
C TRP A 3 -6.90 6.70 3.17
N ILE A 4 -7.85 6.44 4.07
CA ILE A 4 -8.29 5.07 4.41
C ILE A 4 -9.72 4.90 3.90
N GLU A 5 -10.00 3.74 3.30
CA GLU A 5 -11.36 3.38 2.90
C GLU A 5 -12.19 3.12 4.17
N SER A 6 -13.28 3.88 4.35
CA SER A 6 -14.21 3.68 5.46
C SER A 6 -15.53 3.19 4.92
N HIS A 7 -15.87 1.93 5.21
CA HIS A 7 -17.12 1.35 4.76
C HIS A 7 -18.29 1.88 5.60
N GLN A 8 -19.38 2.26 4.93
CA GLN A 8 -20.62 2.74 5.58
C GLN A 8 -21.17 1.79 6.67
N THR A 9 -20.84 0.49 6.55
CA THR A 9 -21.24 -0.55 7.49
C THR A 9 -20.57 -0.40 8.85
N LEU A 10 -19.45 0.31 8.97
CA LEU A 10 -18.70 0.47 10.23
C LEU A 10 -19.58 1.03 11.36
N GLY A 11 -20.37 2.06 11.08
CA GLY A 11 -21.30 2.63 12.07
C GLY A 11 -22.45 1.68 12.43
N GLN A 12 -22.77 0.73 11.56
CA GLN A 12 -23.87 -0.22 11.79
C GLN A 12 -23.37 -1.57 12.35
N HIS A 13 -22.06 -1.80 12.33
CA HIS A 13 -21.46 -3.08 12.64
C HIS A 13 -21.60 -3.46 14.13
N PRO A 14 -21.91 -4.74 14.45
CA PRO A 14 -22.04 -5.20 15.84
C PRO A 14 -20.79 -4.97 16.69
N LYS A 15 -19.57 -5.09 16.12
CA LYS A 15 -18.31 -4.81 16.86
C LYS A 15 -18.26 -3.35 17.33
N THR A 16 -18.57 -2.39 16.47
CA THR A 16 -18.57 -0.96 16.81
C THR A 16 -19.60 -0.62 17.89
N ARG A 17 -20.81 -1.21 17.80
CA ARG A 17 -21.83 -1.05 18.86
C ARG A 17 -21.40 -1.67 20.18
N ARG A 18 -20.67 -2.78 20.16
CA ARG A 18 -20.08 -3.39 21.37
C ARG A 18 -19.00 -2.48 21.96
N LEU A 19 -18.12 -1.93 21.13
CA LEU A 19 -17.07 -1.00 21.55
C LEU A 19 -17.66 0.25 22.23
N ALA A 20 -18.65 0.88 21.62
CA ALA A 20 -19.35 2.02 22.20
C ALA A 20 -19.94 1.72 23.59
N ARG A 21 -20.54 0.53 23.76
CA ARG A 21 -21.05 0.08 25.08
C ARG A 21 -19.94 -0.21 26.09
N CYS A 22 -18.84 -0.82 25.67
CA CYS A 22 -17.70 -1.11 26.53
C CYS A 22 -17.06 0.16 27.08
N LEU A 23 -16.96 1.21 26.24
CA LEU A 23 -16.36 2.49 26.60
C LEU A 23 -17.37 3.49 27.22
N GLY A 24 -18.67 3.17 27.21
CA GLY A 24 -19.71 4.07 27.72
C GLY A 24 -19.90 5.34 26.88
N ILE A 25 -19.61 5.30 25.58
CA ILE A 25 -19.65 6.46 24.67
C ILE A 25 -20.72 6.30 23.58
N SER A 26 -20.98 7.41 22.89
CA SER A 26 -21.85 7.39 21.71
C SER A 26 -21.22 6.59 20.56
N LEU A 27 -22.07 5.99 19.72
CA LEU A 27 -21.62 5.27 18.53
C LEU A 27 -20.82 6.16 17.55
N PRO A 28 -21.19 7.43 17.28
CA PRO A 28 -20.35 8.34 16.50
C PRO A 28 -18.96 8.57 17.11
N ALA A 29 -18.87 8.70 18.45
CA ALA A 29 -17.58 8.86 19.13
C ALA A 29 -16.70 7.62 18.94
N ALA A 30 -17.25 6.42 19.12
CA ALA A 30 -16.51 5.17 18.88
C ALA A 30 -15.97 5.08 17.44
N VAL A 31 -16.79 5.45 16.45
CA VAL A 31 -16.35 5.52 15.05
C VAL A 31 -15.23 6.56 14.88
N GLY A 32 -15.34 7.73 15.52
CA GLY A 32 -14.30 8.76 15.49
C GLY A 32 -12.96 8.27 16.02
N HIS A 33 -12.95 7.68 17.22
CA HIS A 33 -11.72 7.15 17.84
C HIS A 33 -11.02 6.10 16.97
N LEU A 34 -11.79 5.20 16.34
CA LEU A 34 -11.24 4.22 15.40
C LEU A 34 -10.56 4.90 14.19
N HIS A 35 -11.18 5.92 13.61
CA HIS A 35 -10.57 6.63 12.47
C HIS A 35 -9.30 7.39 12.87
N TYR A 36 -9.30 8.05 14.02
CA TYR A 36 -8.10 8.72 14.52
C TYR A 36 -6.94 7.73 14.74
N LEU A 37 -7.23 6.59 15.37
CA LEU A 37 -6.26 5.51 15.53
C LEU A 37 -5.73 5.01 14.18
N TRP A 38 -6.61 4.76 13.21
CA TRP A 38 -6.20 4.27 11.89
C TRP A 38 -5.39 5.29 11.10
N TRP A 39 -5.74 6.58 11.15
CA TRP A 39 -4.95 7.63 10.50
C TRP A 39 -3.56 7.72 11.08
N TRP A 40 -3.45 7.65 12.40
CA TRP A 40 -2.16 7.61 13.07
C TRP A 40 -1.36 6.36 12.69
N ALA A 41 -1.99 5.19 12.66
CA ALA A 41 -1.33 3.93 12.29
C ALA A 41 -0.75 3.97 10.86
N LEU A 42 -1.41 4.64 9.91
CA LEU A 42 -0.90 4.81 8.54
C LEU A 42 0.45 5.54 8.44
N ASP A 43 0.78 6.34 9.45
CA ASP A 43 2.03 7.12 9.48
C ASP A 43 3.06 6.47 10.42
N TYR A 44 2.63 5.97 11.58
CA TYR A 44 3.50 5.53 12.69
C TYR A 44 3.52 4.01 12.94
N ALA A 45 2.44 3.28 12.65
CA ALA A 45 2.32 1.83 12.83
C ALA A 45 1.93 1.15 11.50
N ARG A 46 2.80 1.29 10.49
CA ARG A 46 2.44 1.00 9.08
C ARG A 46 2.11 -0.45 8.82
N ASP A 47 2.78 -1.36 9.52
CA ASP A 47 2.55 -2.79 9.55
C ASP A 47 1.31 -3.17 10.39
N GLY A 48 0.69 -2.21 11.07
CA GLY A 48 -0.44 -2.43 11.98
C GLY A 48 -0.01 -2.91 13.36
N ASP A 49 1.30 -3.05 13.61
CA ASP A 49 1.87 -3.49 14.87
C ASP A 49 1.89 -2.33 15.87
N LEU A 50 1.17 -2.53 16.98
CA LEU A 50 1.04 -1.62 18.09
C LEU A 50 1.93 -2.00 19.28
N SER A 51 2.62 -3.15 19.24
CA SER A 51 3.41 -3.68 20.36
C SER A 51 4.57 -2.76 20.82
N LYS A 52 5.00 -1.87 19.92
CA LYS A 52 6.08 -0.91 20.15
C LYS A 52 5.64 0.38 20.86
N PHE A 53 4.34 0.53 21.12
CA PHE A 53 3.75 1.76 21.64
C PHE A 53 3.15 1.52 23.02
N GLU A 54 3.33 2.49 23.91
CA GLU A 54 2.73 2.41 25.24
C GLU A 54 1.22 2.64 25.14
N PRO A 55 0.43 2.17 26.13
CA PRO A 55 -1.01 2.36 26.13
C PRO A 55 -1.45 3.81 25.90
N GLU A 56 -0.73 4.75 26.50
CA GLU A 56 -0.96 6.19 26.42
C GLU A 56 -0.74 6.73 25.00
N ASP A 57 0.23 6.20 24.25
CA ASP A 57 0.49 6.59 22.86
C ASP A 57 -0.70 6.20 21.97
N ILE A 58 -1.19 4.96 22.14
CA ILE A 58 -2.31 4.41 21.36
C ILE A 58 -3.62 5.13 21.70
N ALA A 59 -3.87 5.40 22.99
CA ALA A 59 -5.02 6.18 23.42
C ALA A 59 -4.96 7.63 22.89
N GLY A 60 -3.78 8.26 22.99
CA GLY A 60 -3.54 9.61 22.46
C GLY A 60 -3.74 9.68 20.94
N ALA A 61 -3.28 8.67 20.20
CA ALA A 61 -3.49 8.54 18.76
C ALA A 61 -4.98 8.51 18.39
N ALA A 62 -5.82 7.88 19.23
CA ALA A 62 -7.26 7.81 19.05
C ALA A 62 -8.02 9.05 19.60
N LEU A 63 -7.31 10.03 20.14
CA LEU A 63 -7.87 11.15 20.91
C LEU A 63 -8.79 10.66 22.06
N TRP A 64 -8.39 9.58 22.73
CA TRP A 64 -9.09 9.06 23.90
C TRP A 64 -8.61 9.76 25.17
N GLU A 65 -9.54 10.32 25.94
CA GLU A 65 -9.24 11.08 27.17
C GLU A 65 -9.46 10.25 28.46
N GLY A 66 -9.93 9.01 28.35
CA GLY A 66 -10.15 8.12 29.49
C GLY A 66 -8.92 7.28 29.84
N ASP A 67 -9.14 6.20 30.59
CA ASP A 67 -8.06 5.26 30.93
C ASP A 67 -7.54 4.54 29.67
N ALA A 68 -6.23 4.65 29.44
CA ALA A 68 -5.58 4.14 28.23
C ALA A 68 -5.59 2.61 28.17
N THR A 69 -5.36 1.95 29.30
CA THR A 69 -5.39 0.48 29.39
C THR A 69 -6.80 -0.04 29.09
N ALA A 70 -7.83 0.54 29.70
CA ALA A 70 -9.23 0.18 29.48
C ALA A 70 -9.66 0.39 28.01
N PHE A 71 -9.12 1.41 27.34
CA PHE A 71 -9.37 1.62 25.91
C PHE A 71 -8.82 0.48 25.07
N ILE A 72 -7.58 0.09 25.29
CA ILE A 72 -6.95 -1.03 24.56
C ILE A 72 -7.67 -2.34 24.86
N GLU A 73 -7.97 -2.62 26.13
CA GLU A 73 -8.75 -3.81 26.51
C GLU A 73 -10.11 -3.86 25.81
N ALA A 74 -10.77 -2.70 25.63
CA ALA A 74 -12.03 -2.63 24.90
C ALA A 74 -11.85 -2.91 23.40
N LEU A 75 -10.79 -2.39 22.77
CA LEU A 75 -10.46 -2.67 21.37
C LEU A 75 -10.16 -4.16 21.15
N VAL A 76 -9.37 -4.76 22.05
CA VAL A 76 -9.05 -6.20 22.03
C VAL A 76 -10.31 -7.03 22.20
N LYS A 77 -11.08 -6.77 23.26
CA LYS A 77 -12.32 -7.49 23.56
C LYS A 77 -13.36 -7.44 22.44
N THR A 78 -13.35 -6.38 21.62
CA THR A 78 -14.30 -6.20 20.52
C THR A 78 -13.76 -6.63 19.16
N GLY A 79 -12.50 -7.06 19.10
CA GLY A 79 -11.85 -7.56 17.88
C GLY A 79 -11.59 -6.47 16.85
N PHE A 80 -11.19 -5.28 17.31
CA PHE A 80 -10.56 -4.23 16.48
C PHE A 80 -9.04 -4.27 16.59
N VAL A 81 -8.53 -4.86 17.66
CA VAL A 81 -7.11 -5.11 17.90
C VAL A 81 -7.00 -6.57 18.32
N ASP A 82 -5.99 -7.26 17.81
CA ASP A 82 -5.64 -8.61 18.22
C ASP A 82 -4.49 -8.54 19.23
N ARG A 83 -4.51 -9.47 20.19
CA ARG A 83 -3.42 -9.66 21.16
C ARG A 83 -3.06 -11.13 21.21
N ASP A 84 -1.80 -11.44 20.94
CA ASP A 84 -1.25 -12.79 20.95
C ASP A 84 0.17 -12.81 21.57
N GLU A 85 0.91 -13.90 21.35
CA GLU A 85 2.29 -14.06 21.83
C GLU A 85 3.28 -13.13 21.11
N GLU A 86 2.95 -12.65 19.91
CA GLU A 86 3.79 -11.78 19.08
C GLU A 86 3.57 -10.29 19.39
N GLY A 87 2.42 -9.92 19.96
CA GLY A 87 2.19 -8.60 20.54
C GLY A 87 0.76 -8.10 20.41
N LEU A 88 0.64 -6.82 20.04
CA LEU A 88 -0.63 -6.11 19.89
C LEU A 88 -0.71 -5.57 18.46
N ALA A 89 -1.76 -5.89 17.69
CA ALA A 89 -1.86 -5.45 16.30
C ALA A 89 -3.29 -5.09 15.91
N ILE A 90 -3.46 -4.18 14.93
CA ILE A 90 -4.79 -3.82 14.43
C ILE A 90 -5.38 -4.98 13.63
N HIS A 91 -6.59 -5.41 13.99
CA HIS A 91 -7.29 -6.52 13.35
C HIS A 91 -7.57 -6.24 11.87
N ASP A 92 -7.31 -7.23 11.02
CA ASP A 92 -7.45 -7.15 9.55
C ASP A 92 -6.75 -5.94 8.90
N TRP A 93 -5.69 -5.40 9.52
CA TRP A 93 -5.02 -4.20 9.02
C TRP A 93 -4.50 -4.37 7.58
N GLY A 94 -4.05 -5.57 7.21
CA GLY A 94 -3.64 -5.89 5.84
C GLY A 94 -4.75 -5.69 4.81
N ASP A 95 -6.01 -5.94 5.18
CA ASP A 95 -7.16 -5.72 4.29
C ASP A 95 -7.52 -4.24 4.17
N TYR A 96 -7.34 -3.46 5.24
CA TYR A 96 -7.63 -2.02 5.29
C TYR A 96 -6.53 -1.14 4.69
N ALA A 97 -5.26 -1.45 4.97
CA ALA A 97 -4.10 -0.66 4.58
C ALA A 97 -3.32 -1.27 3.42
N GLY A 98 -3.54 -2.54 3.09
CA GLY A 98 -2.74 -3.29 2.10
C GLY A 98 -2.67 -2.60 0.74
N ARG A 99 -3.79 -2.12 0.20
CA ARG A 99 -3.78 -1.39 -1.09
C ARG A 99 -2.96 -0.10 -1.02
N LEU A 100 -3.00 0.63 0.10
CA LEU A 100 -2.29 1.90 0.26
C LEU A 100 -0.79 1.66 0.45
N ILE A 101 -0.42 0.66 1.24
CA ILE A 101 0.97 0.24 1.47
C ILE A 101 1.58 -0.26 0.16
N GLU A 102 0.91 -1.19 -0.53
CA GLU A 102 1.36 -1.74 -1.81
C GLU A 102 1.50 -0.64 -2.89
N GLN A 103 0.55 0.31 -2.94
CA GLN A 103 0.67 1.47 -3.84
C GLN A 103 1.86 2.37 -3.50
N ARG A 104 2.13 2.60 -2.21
CA ARG A 104 3.28 3.40 -1.76
C ARG A 104 4.60 2.71 -2.09
N GLU A 105 4.72 1.41 -1.86
CA GLU A 105 5.91 0.63 -2.21
C GLU A 105 6.16 0.63 -3.72
N LYS A 106 5.11 0.42 -4.52
CA LYS A 106 5.20 0.51 -5.99
C LYS A 106 5.63 1.90 -6.45
N GLN A 107 5.11 2.97 -5.83
CA GLN A 107 5.52 4.34 -6.15
C GLN A 107 6.95 4.65 -5.70
N ALA A 108 7.36 4.22 -4.51
CA ALA A 108 8.71 4.40 -3.97
C ALA A 108 9.73 3.70 -4.86
N ARG A 109 9.51 2.41 -5.18
CA ARG A 109 10.35 1.63 -6.10
C ARG A 109 10.42 2.26 -7.49
N ARG A 110 9.30 2.81 -8.00
CA ARG A 110 9.31 3.52 -9.28
C ARG A 110 10.10 4.83 -9.20
N ARG A 111 9.99 5.57 -8.09
CA ARG A 111 10.77 6.80 -7.87
C ARG A 111 12.26 6.50 -7.79
N GLU A 112 12.65 5.44 -7.08
CA GLU A 112 14.02 4.95 -7.00
C GLU A 112 14.56 4.59 -8.37
N LEU A 113 13.79 3.86 -9.18
CA LEU A 113 14.18 3.53 -10.56
C LEU A 113 14.49 4.77 -11.39
N TYR A 114 13.62 5.79 -11.36
CA TYR A 114 13.86 7.02 -12.12
C TYR A 114 14.96 7.91 -11.53
N ALA A 115 15.26 7.78 -10.23
CA ALA A 115 16.39 8.45 -9.59
C ALA A 115 17.73 7.78 -9.94
N ASP A 116 17.73 6.46 -10.14
CA ASP A 116 18.90 5.72 -10.60
C ASP A 116 19.12 5.90 -12.11
N THR A 117 19.79 7.01 -12.43
CA THR A 117 20.19 7.33 -13.79
C THR A 117 21.17 6.32 -14.39
N SER A 118 21.93 5.59 -13.57
CA SER A 118 22.88 4.60 -14.04
C SER A 118 22.17 3.36 -14.56
N LEU A 119 21.19 2.86 -13.80
CA LEU A 119 20.35 1.73 -14.17
C LEU A 119 19.52 2.04 -15.42
N THR A 120 18.83 3.18 -15.44
CA THR A 120 17.99 3.54 -16.59
C THR A 120 18.80 3.75 -17.87
N ARG A 121 20.02 4.28 -17.78
CA ARG A 121 20.95 4.35 -18.92
C ARG A 121 21.40 2.97 -19.38
N ALA A 122 21.75 2.06 -18.46
CA ALA A 122 22.15 0.69 -18.79
C ALA A 122 21.03 -0.06 -19.52
N VAL A 123 19.80 0.02 -19.00
CA VAL A 123 18.61 -0.58 -19.62
C VAL A 123 18.36 -0.01 -21.01
N ARG A 124 18.44 1.32 -21.18
CA ARG A 124 18.23 1.95 -22.49
C ARG A 124 19.37 1.70 -23.47
N ALA A 125 20.60 1.53 -23.00
CA ALA A 125 21.72 1.13 -23.84
C ALA A 125 21.56 -0.32 -24.33
N ARG A 126 21.04 -1.20 -23.48
CA ARG A 126 20.71 -2.59 -23.81
C ARG A 126 19.55 -2.65 -24.82
N ASP A 127 18.41 -2.04 -24.50
CA ASP A 127 17.15 -2.21 -25.25
C ASP A 127 17.00 -1.23 -26.43
N GLY A 128 17.84 -0.20 -26.49
CA GLY A 128 17.65 0.95 -27.33
C GLY A 128 16.32 1.66 -27.02
N ASP A 129 15.68 2.19 -28.07
CA ASP A 129 14.36 2.81 -27.99
C ASP A 129 13.24 1.84 -28.43
N ARG A 130 13.43 0.52 -28.30
CA ARG A 130 12.44 -0.48 -28.69
C ARG A 130 11.73 -1.07 -27.46
N CYS A 131 10.40 -1.14 -27.53
CA CYS A 131 9.61 -1.83 -26.53
C CYS A 131 9.96 -3.32 -26.52
N ARG A 132 10.44 -3.85 -25.39
CA ARG A 132 10.80 -5.26 -25.21
C ARG A 132 9.60 -6.23 -25.22
N TYR A 133 8.37 -5.72 -25.32
CA TYR A 133 7.18 -6.55 -25.42
C TYR A 133 6.56 -6.61 -26.82
N CYS A 134 6.65 -5.54 -27.61
CA CYS A 134 6.02 -5.48 -28.94
C CYS A 134 6.97 -5.08 -30.07
N GLY A 135 8.23 -4.75 -29.78
CA GLY A 135 9.27 -4.42 -30.75
C GLY A 135 9.15 -3.03 -31.39
N LYS A 136 8.03 -2.33 -31.17
CA LYS A 136 7.82 -0.97 -31.69
C LYS A 136 8.78 0.02 -31.03
N VAL A 137 9.24 0.99 -31.82
CA VAL A 137 10.06 2.10 -31.32
C VAL A 137 9.17 3.00 -30.46
N VAL A 138 9.64 3.33 -29.26
CA VAL A 138 8.92 4.18 -28.31
C VAL A 138 9.28 5.65 -28.50
N ASP A 139 8.31 6.52 -28.22
CA ASP A 139 8.55 7.96 -28.20
C ASP A 139 8.66 8.44 -26.74
N TRP A 140 9.88 8.77 -26.30
CA TRP A 140 10.14 9.28 -24.95
C TRP A 140 9.56 10.68 -24.69
N LYS A 141 9.27 11.45 -25.74
CA LYS A 141 8.60 12.76 -25.62
C LYS A 141 7.10 12.60 -25.43
N ASN A 142 6.51 11.52 -25.95
CA ASN A 142 5.10 11.22 -25.75
C ASN A 142 4.82 10.70 -24.34
N LYS A 143 4.30 11.56 -23.46
CA LYS A 143 4.04 11.23 -22.06
C LYS A 143 2.68 10.56 -21.80
N LYS A 144 1.76 10.58 -22.78
CA LYS A 144 0.36 10.16 -22.58
C LYS A 144 -0.11 9.05 -23.52
N GLY A 145 0.37 9.03 -24.77
CA GLY A 145 -0.05 8.07 -25.77
C GLY A 145 0.52 6.67 -25.57
N GLU A 146 -0.10 5.69 -26.21
CA GLU A 146 0.25 4.26 -26.08
C GLU A 146 1.68 3.94 -26.53
N ASN A 147 2.19 4.65 -27.53
CA ASN A 147 3.57 4.54 -28.01
C ASN A 147 4.58 5.30 -27.15
N GLY A 148 4.14 5.98 -26.09
CA GLY A 148 5.02 6.70 -25.17
C GLY A 148 5.99 5.76 -24.47
N GLY A 149 7.26 6.17 -24.36
CA GLY A 149 8.30 5.40 -23.67
C GLY A 149 8.12 5.39 -22.15
N THR A 150 8.29 4.22 -21.55
CA THR A 150 8.38 4.00 -20.10
C THR A 150 9.38 2.88 -19.81
N TYR A 151 9.80 2.78 -18.56
CA TYR A 151 10.42 1.56 -18.04
C TYR A 151 9.34 0.73 -17.35
N ASP A 152 9.48 -0.59 -17.42
CA ASP A 152 8.55 -1.56 -16.85
C ASP A 152 9.32 -2.72 -16.21
N HIS A 153 8.83 -3.24 -15.09
CA HIS A 153 9.37 -4.42 -14.44
C HIS A 153 8.89 -5.68 -15.17
N VAL A 154 9.76 -6.63 -15.48
CA VAL A 154 9.38 -7.94 -16.04
C VAL A 154 8.64 -8.74 -14.97
N ASP A 155 9.28 -8.97 -13.83
CA ASP A 155 8.65 -9.44 -12.59
C ASP A 155 8.18 -8.23 -11.76
N PRO A 156 6.85 -8.03 -11.60
CA PRO A 156 6.27 -6.94 -10.82
C PRO A 156 6.66 -6.92 -9.34
N ASN A 157 7.08 -8.06 -8.79
CA ASN A 157 7.50 -8.20 -7.40
C ASN A 157 9.03 -8.23 -7.26
N GLY A 158 9.75 -8.29 -8.38
CA GLY A 158 11.21 -8.24 -8.41
C GLY A 158 11.82 -6.85 -8.14
N PRO A 159 13.13 -6.80 -7.86
CA PRO A 159 13.86 -5.57 -7.57
C PRO A 159 14.11 -4.70 -8.82
N ASN A 160 14.60 -3.48 -8.62
CA ASN A 160 15.11 -2.62 -9.68
C ASN A 160 16.51 -3.07 -10.11
N THR A 161 16.59 -3.98 -11.08
CA THR A 161 17.86 -4.46 -11.65
C THR A 161 17.86 -4.35 -13.17
N ALA A 162 19.04 -4.37 -13.78
CA ALA A 162 19.14 -4.30 -15.23
C ALA A 162 18.35 -5.43 -15.90
N ASP A 163 18.34 -6.63 -15.31
CA ASP A 163 17.65 -7.81 -15.85
C ASP A 163 16.14 -7.76 -15.67
N ASN A 164 15.65 -7.11 -14.59
CA ASN A 164 14.22 -7.02 -14.32
C ASN A 164 13.56 -5.78 -14.93
N ILE A 165 14.31 -4.74 -15.30
CA ILE A 165 13.77 -3.52 -15.90
C ILE A 165 13.99 -3.53 -17.41
N VAL A 166 12.94 -3.18 -18.16
CA VAL A 166 12.98 -3.13 -19.62
C VAL A 166 12.39 -1.83 -20.16
N VAL A 167 12.82 -1.43 -21.36
CA VAL A 167 12.11 -0.40 -22.14
C VAL A 167 10.77 -0.98 -22.62
N ALA A 168 9.69 -0.26 -22.37
CA ALA A 168 8.34 -0.62 -22.79
C ALA A 168 7.57 0.59 -23.33
N CYS A 169 6.63 0.35 -24.23
CA CYS A 169 5.61 1.36 -24.53
C CYS A 169 4.52 1.36 -23.46
N ARG A 170 3.90 2.51 -23.22
CA ARG A 170 2.81 2.67 -22.25
C ARG A 170 1.64 1.73 -22.51
N GLY A 171 1.32 1.44 -23.77
CA GLY A 171 0.26 0.48 -24.12
C GLY A 171 0.56 -0.92 -23.60
N CYS A 172 1.79 -1.42 -23.80
CA CYS A 172 2.21 -2.74 -23.32
C CYS A 172 2.33 -2.79 -21.79
N SER A 173 2.96 -1.78 -21.17
CA SER A 173 3.06 -1.69 -19.71
C SER A 173 1.67 -1.63 -19.04
N SER A 174 0.73 -0.87 -19.62
CA SER A 174 -0.66 -0.81 -19.17
C SER A 174 -1.40 -2.14 -19.35
N LYS A 175 -1.23 -2.82 -20.48
CA LYS A 175 -1.80 -4.15 -20.74
C LYS A 175 -1.30 -5.18 -19.71
N LYS A 176 0.01 -5.15 -19.41
CA LYS A 176 0.66 -6.02 -18.42
C LYS A 176 0.08 -5.79 -17.01
N LYS A 177 -0.16 -4.53 -16.62
CA LYS A 177 -0.88 -4.12 -15.39
C LYS A 177 -0.33 -4.76 -14.10
N GLY A 178 1.00 -4.80 -13.95
CA GLY A 178 1.63 -5.34 -12.76
C GLY A 178 1.51 -6.87 -12.60
N ARG A 179 1.33 -7.59 -13.71
CA ARG A 179 1.51 -9.05 -13.84
C ARG A 179 2.78 -9.35 -14.64
N THR A 180 3.26 -10.58 -14.71
CA THR A 180 4.34 -11.02 -15.60
C THR A 180 3.91 -10.98 -17.08
N PRO A 181 4.84 -10.94 -18.05
CA PRO A 181 4.49 -11.03 -19.47
C PRO A 181 3.67 -12.29 -19.79
N GLU A 182 4.09 -13.42 -19.24
CA GLU A 182 3.50 -14.75 -19.45
C GLU A 182 2.03 -14.78 -18.99
N GLU A 183 1.73 -14.23 -17.82
CA GLU A 183 0.36 -14.10 -17.29
C GLU A 183 -0.58 -13.27 -18.17
N THR A 184 -0.04 -12.47 -19.09
CA THR A 184 -0.85 -11.65 -20.02
C THR A 184 -0.76 -12.10 -21.48
N GLY A 185 -0.14 -13.26 -21.73
CA GLY A 185 0.10 -13.77 -23.08
C GLY A 185 1.03 -12.86 -23.89
N MET A 186 1.86 -12.07 -23.22
CA MET A 186 2.90 -11.26 -23.82
C MET A 186 4.22 -12.03 -23.76
N SER A 187 5.13 -11.73 -24.68
CA SER A 187 6.47 -12.32 -24.67
C SER A 187 7.50 -11.23 -24.42
N LEU A 188 8.50 -11.55 -23.63
CA LEU A 188 9.70 -10.72 -23.53
C LEU A 188 10.58 -11.00 -24.74
N LEU A 189 10.69 -10.02 -25.64
CA LEU A 189 11.50 -10.11 -26.84
C LEU A 189 12.99 -10.10 -26.47
N PRO A 190 13.86 -10.76 -27.25
CA PRO A 190 15.30 -10.70 -27.05
C PRO A 190 15.84 -9.28 -27.30
N VAL A 191 17.10 -9.08 -26.90
CA VAL A 191 17.85 -7.83 -27.09
C VAL A 191 18.34 -7.71 -28.53
#